data_AF-A0A7Y3GYI0-F1
#
_entry.id   AF-A0A7Y3GYI0-F1
#
_cell.length_a   1.000
_cell.length_b   1.000
_cell.length_c   1.000
_cell.angle_alpha   90.00
_cell.angle_beta   90.00
_cell.angle_gamma   90.00
#
_symmetry.space_group_name_H-M   'P 1'
#
loop_
_entity.id
_entity.type
_entity.pdbx_description
1 polymer ?
#
loop_
_entity_poly.entity_id
_entity_poly.type
_entity_poly.pdbx_seq_one_letter_code
_entity_poly.pdbx_strand_id
1 'polypeptide(L)'
;ERARALLAREDRQLDRMIAELATSRAALETERAEAARLREESESARHAYGRKLEQLERRREKLFAEMREELQASFSRAHEEVAGVIRNLQRSGTAQAAARAREQLLEIADTAQRVEPTGRAKEPVAPARGLAIDWAQVGPGYAVLLPGGQRGVLVALPDRRGRAQVQVGAAKLTLPASQLQGAPAEAAIERPRVRVPEVHPDPIEPCDLRGERVLEAEDKLEQALEQALAARAYQLIVIHGFGTGALRRAVREYLERSPYVERYESAQPTEGGEGSTVAYLRSG
;
A
#
# COMPACT_ATOMS: atom_id res chain seq x y z
N GLU A 1 -47.09 -9.76 63.80
CA GLU A 1 -45.71 -10.22 63.53
C GLU A 1 -45.33 -10.27 62.05
N ARG A 2 -46.15 -10.82 61.15
CA ARG A 2 -45.85 -10.92 59.69
C ARG A 2 -45.52 -9.59 58.99
N ALA A 3 -46.19 -8.49 59.34
CA ALA A 3 -45.92 -7.17 58.73
C ALA A 3 -44.52 -6.61 59.07
N ARG A 4 -44.00 -6.88 60.28
CA ARG A 4 -42.64 -6.44 60.68
C ARG A 4 -41.54 -7.23 59.96
N ALA A 5 -41.77 -8.52 59.70
CA ALA A 5 -40.83 -9.36 58.99
C ALA A 5 -40.70 -9.00 57.50
N LEU A 6 -41.80 -8.54 56.87
CA LEU A 6 -41.80 -8.06 55.48
C LEU A 6 -41.04 -6.74 55.35
N LEU A 7 -41.33 -5.76 56.21
CA LEU A 7 -40.61 -4.48 56.23
C LEU A 7 -39.10 -4.67 56.44
N ALA A 8 -38.70 -5.52 57.38
CA ALA A 8 -37.29 -5.82 57.62
C ALA A 8 -36.59 -6.55 56.45
N ARG A 9 -37.34 -7.14 55.52
CA ARG A 9 -36.81 -7.76 54.30
C ARG A 9 -36.67 -6.72 53.19
N GLU A 10 -37.65 -5.83 53.06
CA GLU A 10 -37.64 -4.71 52.11
C GLU A 10 -36.50 -3.72 52.42
N ASP A 11 -36.30 -3.36 53.69
CA ASP A 11 -35.18 -2.49 54.11
C ASP A 11 -33.82 -3.10 53.74
N ARG A 12 -33.63 -4.39 54.01
CA ARG A 12 -32.40 -5.12 53.62
C ARG A 12 -32.20 -5.22 52.11
N GLN A 13 -33.28 -5.18 51.32
CA GLN A 13 -33.21 -5.19 49.86
C GLN A 13 -32.84 -3.80 49.33
N LEU A 14 -33.38 -2.74 49.92
CA LEU A 14 -33.02 -1.36 49.60
C LEU A 14 -31.55 -1.06 49.94
N ASP A 15 -31.06 -1.50 51.11
CA ASP A 15 -29.67 -1.32 51.50
C ASP A 15 -28.69 -2.00 50.52
N ARG A 16 -29.04 -3.19 50.02
CA ARG A 16 -28.26 -3.87 48.99
C ARG A 16 -28.26 -3.11 47.67
N MET A 17 -29.42 -2.64 47.23
CA MET A 17 -29.53 -1.84 45.99
C MET A 17 -28.73 -0.54 46.10
N ILE A 18 -28.73 0.13 47.25
CA ILE A 18 -27.94 1.34 47.48
C ILE A 18 -26.43 1.02 47.43
N ALA A 19 -26.01 -0.10 48.04
CA ALA A 19 -24.61 -0.55 47.99
C ALA A 19 -24.17 -0.91 46.55
N GLU A 20 -25.01 -1.62 45.80
CA GLU A 20 -24.78 -1.94 44.38
C GLU A 20 -24.72 -0.68 43.52
N LEU A 21 -25.59 0.30 43.77
CA LEU A 21 -25.60 1.55 43.01
C LEU A 21 -24.39 2.44 43.35
N ALA A 22 -23.96 2.45 44.61
CA ALA A 22 -22.74 3.16 45.04
C ALA A 22 -21.48 2.53 44.42
N THR A 23 -21.38 1.19 44.41
CA THR A 23 -20.25 0.48 43.79
C THR A 23 -20.25 0.64 42.27
N SER A 24 -21.40 0.55 41.62
CA SER A 24 -21.55 0.80 40.18
C SER A 24 -21.17 2.24 39.83
N ARG A 25 -21.59 3.23 40.62
CA ARG A 25 -21.21 4.63 40.43
C ARG A 25 -19.70 4.82 40.56
N ALA A 26 -19.07 4.24 41.59
CA ALA A 26 -17.62 4.34 41.78
C ALA A 26 -16.86 3.73 40.59
N ALA A 27 -17.28 2.55 40.11
CA ALA A 27 -16.69 1.91 38.94
C ALA A 27 -16.84 2.75 37.65
N LEU A 28 -18.02 3.36 37.44
CA LEU A 28 -18.25 4.27 36.32
C LEU A 28 -17.42 5.55 36.41
N GLU A 29 -17.22 6.09 37.60
CA GLU A 29 -16.36 7.25 37.81
C GLU A 29 -14.89 6.93 37.52
N THR A 30 -14.40 5.74 37.93
CA THR A 30 -13.04 5.28 37.58
C THR A 30 -12.87 5.04 36.09
N GLU A 31 -13.81 4.36 35.44
CA GLU A 31 -13.75 4.08 34.00
C GLU A 31 -13.79 5.38 33.18
N ARG A 32 -14.60 6.36 33.59
CA ARG A 32 -14.64 7.68 32.97
C ARG A 32 -13.31 8.43 33.10
N ALA A 33 -12.66 8.35 34.26
CA ALA A 33 -11.36 8.97 34.49
C ALA A 33 -10.27 8.33 33.62
N GLU A 34 -10.25 7.00 33.53
CA GLU A 34 -9.33 6.27 32.65
C GLU A 34 -9.57 6.60 31.17
N ALA A 35 -10.83 6.61 30.72
CA ALA A 35 -11.19 6.97 29.36
C ALA A 35 -10.81 8.42 29.02
N ALA A 36 -10.95 9.35 29.96
CA ALA A 36 -10.51 10.73 29.78
C ALA A 36 -8.99 10.82 29.61
N ARG A 37 -8.24 10.12 30.46
CA ARG A 37 -6.77 10.06 30.38
C ARG A 37 -6.29 9.44 29.06
N LEU A 38 -6.86 8.31 28.65
CA LEU A 38 -6.53 7.64 27.38
C LEU A 38 -6.79 8.55 26.17
N ARG A 39 -7.89 9.33 26.20
CA ARG A 39 -8.19 10.30 25.14
C ARG A 39 -7.14 11.40 25.08
N GLU A 40 -6.75 11.97 26.21
CA GLU A 40 -5.73 13.01 26.28
C GLU A 40 -4.36 12.49 25.80
N GLU A 41 -3.96 11.29 26.21
CA GLU A 41 -2.75 10.62 25.73
C GLU A 41 -2.80 10.40 24.20
N SER A 42 -3.92 9.95 23.67
CA SER A 42 -4.11 9.75 22.22
C SER A 42 -4.07 11.08 21.44
N GLU A 43 -4.73 12.13 21.93
CA GLU A 43 -4.74 13.46 21.30
C GLU A 43 -3.34 14.07 21.29
N SER A 44 -2.62 14.01 22.42
CA SER A 44 -1.25 14.51 22.52
C SER A 44 -0.29 13.75 21.59
N ALA A 45 -0.42 12.42 21.50
CA ALA A 45 0.33 11.60 20.56
C ALA A 45 0.04 12.00 19.11
N ARG A 46 -1.25 12.15 18.75
CA ARG A 46 -1.67 12.59 17.41
C ARG A 46 -1.09 13.95 17.04
N HIS A 47 -1.11 14.92 17.96
CA HIS A 47 -0.49 16.23 17.76
C HIS A 47 1.04 16.14 17.62
N ALA A 48 1.70 15.28 18.38
CA ALA A 48 3.14 15.06 18.25
C ALA A 48 3.51 14.45 16.89
N TYR A 49 2.76 13.46 16.42
CA TYR A 49 2.96 12.87 15.09
C TYR A 49 2.66 13.85 13.96
N GLY A 50 1.58 14.64 14.06
CA GLY A 50 1.26 15.67 13.08
C GLY A 50 2.40 16.68 12.91
N ARG A 51 2.97 17.17 14.02
CA ARG A 51 4.13 18.07 13.99
C ARG A 51 5.38 17.43 13.36
N LYS A 52 5.64 16.16 13.65
CA LYS A 52 6.77 15.44 13.03
C LYS A 52 6.56 15.27 11.52
N LEU A 53 5.34 14.96 11.09
CA LEU A 53 5.01 14.81 9.67
C LEU A 53 5.23 16.12 8.92
N GLU A 54 4.71 17.23 9.44
CA GLU A 54 4.88 18.57 8.87
C GLU A 54 6.38 18.96 8.78
N GLN A 55 7.17 18.65 9.80
CA GLN A 55 8.62 18.88 9.76
C GLN A 55 9.33 18.05 8.69
N LEU A 56 8.93 16.78 8.50
CA LEU A 56 9.50 15.92 7.46
C LEU A 56 9.12 16.40 6.06
N GLU A 57 7.87 16.83 5.87
CA GLU A 57 7.40 17.39 4.60
C GLU A 57 8.16 18.67 4.24
N ARG A 58 8.33 19.59 5.20
CA ARG A 58 9.14 20.81 4.99
C ARG A 58 10.60 20.51 4.68
N ARG A 59 11.22 19.55 5.39
CA ARG A 59 12.60 19.12 5.11
C ARG A 59 12.73 18.52 3.72
N ARG A 60 11.78 17.68 3.32
CA ARG A 60 11.72 17.08 1.99
C ARG A 60 11.64 18.18 0.92
N GLU A 61 10.67 19.10 1.05
CA GLU A 61 10.49 20.20 0.09
C GLU A 61 11.74 21.07 -0.03
N LYS A 62 12.39 21.40 1.09
CA LYS A 62 13.65 22.14 1.11
C LYS A 62 14.76 21.39 0.36
N LEU A 63 14.97 20.11 0.66
CA LEU A 63 15.98 19.29 -0.01
C LEU A 63 15.73 19.19 -1.53
N PHE A 64 14.47 19.02 -1.94
CA PHE A 64 14.10 18.99 -3.36
C PHE A 64 14.24 20.35 -4.05
N ALA A 65 14.07 21.46 -3.34
CA ALA A 65 14.35 22.79 -3.87
C ALA A 65 15.85 23.00 -4.08
N GLU A 66 16.66 22.69 -3.06
CA GLU A 66 18.13 22.79 -3.11
C GLU A 66 18.72 21.91 -4.23
N MET A 67 18.29 20.65 -4.33
CA MET A 67 18.72 19.75 -5.39
C MET A 67 18.34 20.24 -6.79
N ARG A 68 17.15 20.84 -6.96
CA ARG A 68 16.73 21.41 -8.26
C ARG A 68 17.59 22.60 -8.65
N GLU A 69 17.89 23.48 -7.69
CA GLU A 69 18.75 24.64 -7.91
C GLU A 69 20.18 24.21 -8.27
N GLU A 70 20.73 23.23 -7.56
CA GLU A 70 22.05 22.67 -7.84
C GLU A 70 22.11 21.99 -9.22
N LEU A 71 21.11 21.18 -9.56
CA LEU A 71 21.01 20.57 -10.88
C LEU A 71 20.91 21.63 -11.97
N GLN A 72 20.06 22.65 -11.82
CA GLN A 72 19.93 23.73 -12.81
C GLN A 72 21.22 24.52 -12.98
N ALA A 73 21.95 24.78 -11.89
CA ALA A 73 23.25 25.43 -11.93
C ALA A 73 24.32 24.53 -12.60
N SER A 74 24.26 23.21 -12.40
CA SER A 74 25.17 22.26 -13.06
C SER A 74 24.89 22.17 -14.57
N PHE A 75 23.62 22.08 -14.98
CA PHE A 75 23.22 22.05 -16.39
C PHE A 75 23.61 23.34 -17.12
N SER A 76 23.37 24.50 -16.50
CA SER A 76 23.76 25.79 -17.08
C SER A 76 25.28 25.86 -17.31
N ARG A 77 26.09 25.45 -16.31
CA ARG A 77 27.56 25.40 -16.43
C ARG A 77 28.01 24.44 -17.54
N ALA A 78 27.47 23.23 -17.58
CA ALA A 78 27.79 22.25 -18.62
C ALA A 78 27.41 22.76 -20.02
N HIS A 79 26.25 23.40 -20.17
CA HIS A 79 25.84 24.01 -21.44
C HIS A 79 26.77 25.15 -21.88
N GLU A 80 27.20 26.01 -20.96
CA GLU A 80 28.15 27.09 -21.25
C GLU A 80 29.51 26.54 -21.70
N GLU A 81 29.99 25.46 -21.05
CA GLU A 81 31.24 24.78 -21.38
C GLU A 81 31.16 24.16 -22.78
N VAL A 82 30.10 23.40 -23.08
CA VAL A 82 29.85 22.83 -24.41
C VAL A 82 29.75 23.92 -25.48
N ALA A 83 29.01 25.01 -25.20
CA ALA A 83 28.92 26.14 -26.12
C ALA A 83 30.28 26.81 -26.35
N GLY A 84 31.13 26.86 -25.32
CA GLY A 84 32.52 27.33 -25.41
C GLY A 84 33.36 26.47 -26.36
N VAL A 85 33.31 25.15 -26.20
CA VAL A 85 34.02 24.18 -27.06
C VAL A 85 33.57 24.31 -28.52
N ILE A 86 32.25 24.40 -28.76
CA ILE A 86 31.69 24.58 -30.12
C ILE A 86 32.16 25.90 -30.75
N ARG A 87 32.14 27.02 -30.01
CA ARG A 87 32.61 28.32 -30.51
C ARG A 87 34.10 28.29 -30.85
N ASN A 88 34.92 27.65 -30.03
CA ASN A 88 36.35 27.49 -30.30
C ASN A 88 36.59 26.65 -31.55
N LEU A 89 35.81 25.57 -31.73
CA LEU A 89 35.87 24.73 -32.91
C LEU A 89 35.49 25.49 -34.19
N GLN A 90 34.41 26.27 -34.16
CA GLN A 90 33.97 27.10 -35.29
C GLN A 90 35.01 28.18 -35.66
N ARG A 91 35.76 28.72 -34.70
CA ARG A 91 36.81 29.72 -34.94
C ARG A 91 38.11 29.14 -35.48
N SER A 92 38.52 27.96 -35.01
CA SER A 92 39.81 27.36 -35.41
C SER A 92 39.75 26.57 -36.72
N GLY A 93 38.58 26.05 -37.13
CA GLY A 93 38.33 25.46 -38.47
C GLY A 93 39.23 24.30 -38.93
N THR A 94 40.17 23.85 -38.09
CA THR A 94 41.21 22.87 -38.43
C THR A 94 40.83 21.47 -37.95
N ALA A 95 41.25 20.44 -38.70
CA ALA A 95 41.01 19.04 -38.35
C ALA A 95 41.55 18.67 -36.95
N GLN A 96 42.66 19.29 -36.52
CA GLN A 96 43.26 19.08 -35.21
C GLN A 96 42.45 19.73 -34.07
N ALA A 97 41.82 20.89 -34.32
CA ALA A 97 40.87 21.49 -33.37
C ALA A 97 39.58 20.67 -33.24
N ALA A 98 39.12 20.07 -34.34
CA ALA A 98 37.96 19.17 -34.36
C ALA A 98 38.19 17.87 -33.58
N ALA A 99 39.40 17.29 -33.66
CA ALA A 99 39.77 16.12 -32.87
C ALA A 99 39.80 16.44 -31.36
N ARG A 100 40.44 17.55 -30.96
CA ARG A 100 40.51 17.97 -29.55
C ARG A 100 39.14 18.32 -28.96
N ALA A 101 38.29 19.00 -29.73
CA ALA A 101 36.93 19.32 -29.29
C ALA A 101 36.07 18.05 -29.09
N ARG A 102 36.24 17.02 -29.93
CA ARG A 102 35.58 15.72 -29.75
C ARG A 102 36.04 15.01 -28.49
N GLU A 103 37.33 15.04 -28.21
CA GLU A 103 37.93 14.40 -27.04
C GLU A 103 37.42 15.06 -25.74
N GLN A 104 37.38 16.39 -25.71
CA GLN A 104 36.82 17.16 -24.58
C GLN A 104 35.32 16.90 -24.37
N LEU A 105 34.53 16.78 -25.45
CA LEU A 105 33.10 16.47 -25.34
C LEU A 105 32.85 15.04 -24.84
N LEU A 106 33.73 14.09 -25.16
CA LEU A 106 33.66 12.71 -24.67
C LEU A 106 34.00 12.63 -23.16
N GLU A 107 34.97 13.40 -22.68
CA GLU A 107 35.28 13.48 -21.23
C GLU A 107 34.12 14.07 -20.41
N ILE A 108 33.47 15.11 -20.92
CA ILE A 108 32.28 15.71 -20.29
C ILE A 108 31.10 14.72 -20.26
N ALA A 109 30.93 13.93 -21.33
CA ALA A 109 29.90 12.90 -21.39
C ALA A 109 30.16 11.72 -20.42
N ASP A 110 31.42 11.30 -20.26
CA ASP A 110 31.81 10.22 -19.35
C ASP A 110 31.67 10.63 -17.87
N THR A 111 32.01 11.87 -17.54
CA THR A 111 31.80 12.43 -16.19
C THR A 111 30.31 12.59 -15.87
N ALA A 112 29.46 12.93 -16.84
CA ALA A 112 28.01 12.98 -16.66
C ALA A 112 27.37 11.59 -16.42
N GLN A 113 27.87 10.52 -17.06
CA GLN A 113 27.37 9.15 -16.82
C GLN A 113 27.79 8.57 -15.46
N ARG A 114 28.87 9.06 -14.87
CA ARG A 114 29.35 8.63 -13.55
C ARG A 114 28.57 9.24 -12.38
N VAL A 115 27.81 10.29 -12.63
CA VAL A 115 26.87 10.91 -11.68
C VAL A 115 25.44 10.45 -12.02
N GLU A 116 25.23 9.14 -12.16
CA GLU A 116 23.88 8.59 -12.03
C GLU A 116 23.55 8.58 -10.54
N PRO A 117 22.60 9.38 -10.05
CA PRO A 117 22.12 9.23 -8.69
C PRO A 117 21.50 7.84 -8.59
N THR A 118 21.97 7.04 -7.66
CA THR A 118 21.43 5.71 -7.29
C THR A 118 20.03 5.76 -6.67
N GLY A 119 19.20 6.70 -7.12
CA GLY A 119 17.79 6.78 -6.86
C GLY A 119 17.13 7.35 -8.11
N ARG A 120 16.49 6.47 -8.90
CA ARG A 120 15.53 6.88 -9.92
C ARG A 120 14.41 7.67 -9.26
N ALA A 121 14.57 8.97 -9.12
CA ALA A 121 13.46 9.90 -9.01
C ALA A 121 12.75 9.86 -10.36
N LYS A 122 11.59 9.22 -10.42
CA LYS A 122 10.70 9.34 -11.58
C LYS A 122 10.41 10.82 -11.77
N GLU A 123 10.88 11.39 -12.89
CA GLU A 123 10.42 12.68 -13.35
C GLU A 123 8.88 12.70 -13.36
N PRO A 124 8.23 13.83 -13.05
CA PRO A 124 6.83 14.01 -13.31
C PRO A 124 6.66 14.03 -14.83
N VAL A 125 6.34 12.86 -15.39
CA VAL A 125 6.00 12.69 -16.81
C VAL A 125 4.89 13.68 -17.15
N ALA A 126 5.18 14.62 -18.06
CA ALA A 126 4.17 15.46 -18.69
C ALA A 126 3.00 14.57 -19.15
N PRO A 127 1.73 15.00 -19.03
CA PRO A 127 0.60 14.12 -19.32
C PRO A 127 0.74 13.62 -20.75
N ALA A 128 1.10 12.33 -20.88
CA ALA A 128 1.20 11.68 -22.17
C ALA A 128 -0.15 11.89 -22.86
N ARG A 129 -0.13 12.42 -24.09
CA ARG A 129 -1.31 12.37 -24.95
C ARG A 129 -1.54 10.91 -25.31
N GLY A 130 -2.25 10.20 -24.46
CA GLY A 130 -2.73 8.85 -24.72
C GLY A 130 -3.73 8.85 -25.87
N LEU A 131 -3.89 7.68 -26.47
CA LEU A 131 -4.76 7.50 -27.63
C LEU A 131 -6.23 7.76 -27.26
N ALA A 132 -7.01 8.31 -28.19
CA ALA A 132 -8.45 8.38 -28.00
C ALA A 132 -9.02 6.96 -27.84
N ILE A 133 -9.87 6.75 -26.82
CA ILE A 133 -10.50 5.46 -26.54
C ILE A 133 -11.72 5.31 -27.45
N ASP A 134 -11.76 4.26 -28.27
CA ASP A 134 -12.98 3.83 -28.96
C ASP A 134 -13.83 2.98 -28.02
N TRP A 135 -14.83 3.61 -27.40
CA TRP A 135 -15.75 2.99 -26.43
C TRP A 135 -16.60 1.85 -27.01
N ALA A 136 -16.71 1.72 -28.34
CA ALA A 136 -17.40 0.60 -28.97
C ALA A 136 -16.56 -0.69 -29.01
N GLN A 137 -15.23 -0.57 -28.91
CA GLN A 137 -14.29 -1.69 -29.03
C GLN A 137 -13.60 -2.04 -27.72
N VAL A 138 -13.80 -1.25 -26.65
CA VAL A 138 -13.25 -1.53 -25.32
C VAL A 138 -14.27 -2.15 -24.38
N GLY A 139 -13.78 -2.96 -23.45
CA GLY A 139 -14.57 -3.56 -22.38
C GLY A 139 -13.84 -3.51 -21.03
N PRO A 140 -14.49 -3.96 -19.95
CA PRO A 140 -13.84 -4.12 -18.65
C PRO A 140 -12.55 -4.95 -18.78
N GLY A 141 -11.45 -4.47 -18.21
CA GLY A 141 -10.11 -5.02 -18.37
C GLY A 141 -9.19 -4.20 -19.28
N TYR A 142 -9.72 -3.21 -20.01
CA TYR A 142 -8.91 -2.37 -20.89
C TYR A 142 -7.96 -1.44 -20.11
N ALA A 143 -6.70 -1.36 -20.53
CA ALA A 143 -5.70 -0.50 -19.91
C ALA A 143 -5.93 0.96 -20.34
N VAL A 144 -6.18 1.82 -19.35
CA VAL A 144 -6.44 3.24 -19.53
C VAL A 144 -5.43 4.08 -18.76
N LEU A 145 -5.09 5.24 -19.31
CA LEU A 145 -4.28 6.26 -18.70
C LEU A 145 -5.19 7.34 -18.11
N LEU A 146 -5.00 7.64 -16.82
CA LEU A 146 -5.70 8.68 -16.09
C LEU A 146 -4.95 10.03 -16.20
N PRO A 147 -5.62 11.16 -15.90
CA PRO A 147 -4.95 12.45 -15.74
C PRO A 147 -3.82 12.36 -14.72
N GLY A 148 -2.63 12.85 -15.07
CA GLY A 148 -1.43 12.73 -14.25
C GLY A 148 -0.57 11.48 -14.52
N GLY A 149 -0.84 10.74 -15.60
CA GLY A 149 0.03 9.67 -16.10
C GLY A 149 -0.09 8.34 -15.35
N GLN A 150 -1.04 8.22 -14.42
CA GLN A 150 -1.32 6.98 -13.71
C GLN A 150 -2.03 5.99 -14.65
N ARG A 151 -1.59 4.72 -14.63
CA ARG A 151 -2.23 3.64 -15.40
C ARG A 151 -3.30 2.97 -14.53
N GLY A 152 -4.44 2.69 -15.13
CA GLY A 152 -5.55 1.97 -14.51
C GLY A 152 -6.18 0.97 -15.46
N VAL A 153 -7.07 0.15 -14.92
CA VAL A 153 -7.84 -0.85 -15.67
C VAL A 153 -9.30 -0.41 -15.65
N LEU A 154 -9.94 -0.36 -16.82
CA LEU A 154 -11.36 -0.07 -16.92
C LEU A 154 -12.16 -1.18 -16.23
N VAL A 155 -12.99 -0.83 -15.25
CA VAL A 155 -13.86 -1.76 -14.51
C VAL A 155 -15.27 -1.73 -15.08
N ALA A 156 -15.76 -0.54 -15.48
CA ALA A 156 -17.07 -0.37 -16.08
C ALA A 156 -17.02 0.70 -17.17
N LEU A 157 -17.75 0.42 -18.25
CA LEU A 157 -17.92 1.34 -19.39
C LEU A 157 -18.64 2.63 -18.96
N PRO A 158 -18.55 3.71 -19.77
CA PRO A 158 -19.23 4.96 -19.49
C PRO A 158 -20.73 4.77 -19.31
N ASP A 159 -21.27 5.25 -18.20
CA ASP A 159 -22.71 5.28 -17.96
C ASP A 159 -23.43 6.30 -18.87
N ARG A 160 -24.75 6.41 -18.76
CA ARG A 160 -25.55 7.40 -19.51
C ARG A 160 -25.15 8.87 -19.23
N ARG A 161 -24.33 9.11 -18.21
CA ARG A 161 -23.78 10.43 -17.82
C ARG A 161 -22.32 10.60 -18.26
N GLY A 162 -21.79 9.66 -19.05
CA GLY A 162 -20.43 9.70 -19.60
C GLY A 162 -19.33 9.40 -18.57
N ARG A 163 -19.63 8.70 -17.47
CA ARG A 163 -18.67 8.37 -16.41
C ARG A 163 -18.30 6.90 -16.45
N ALA A 164 -17.00 6.62 -16.51
CA ALA A 164 -16.43 5.28 -16.49
C ALA A 164 -15.80 4.98 -15.12
N GLN A 165 -15.81 3.71 -14.72
CA GLN A 165 -15.12 3.26 -13.51
C GLN A 165 -13.78 2.66 -13.88
N VAL A 166 -12.72 3.10 -13.21
CA VAL A 166 -11.35 2.64 -13.43
C VAL A 166 -10.74 2.21 -12.11
N GLN A 167 -9.98 1.13 -12.13
CA GLN A 167 -9.23 0.64 -10.99
C GLN A 167 -7.76 1.04 -11.15
N VAL A 168 -7.23 1.70 -10.12
CA VAL A 168 -5.81 2.06 -10.03
C VAL A 168 -5.27 1.39 -8.76
N GLY A 169 -4.46 0.34 -8.93
CA GLY A 169 -4.05 -0.51 -7.81
C GLY A 169 -5.27 -1.13 -7.11
N ALA A 170 -5.44 -0.83 -5.83
CA ALA A 170 -6.58 -1.28 -5.02
C ALA A 170 -7.78 -0.32 -5.03
N ALA A 171 -7.62 0.91 -5.52
CA ALA A 171 -8.67 1.92 -5.49
C ALA A 171 -9.54 1.87 -6.75
N LYS A 172 -10.86 1.93 -6.58
CA LYS A 172 -11.83 2.13 -7.67
C LYS A 172 -12.21 3.60 -7.74
N LEU A 173 -12.01 4.23 -8.90
CA LEU A 173 -12.30 5.63 -9.15
C LEU A 173 -13.34 5.75 -10.26
N THR A 174 -14.25 6.71 -10.13
CA THR A 174 -15.26 6.99 -11.17
C THR A 174 -14.95 8.33 -11.81
N LEU A 175 -14.50 8.32 -13.07
CA LEU A 175 -14.02 9.50 -13.78
C LEU A 175 -14.81 9.73 -15.09
N PRO A 176 -14.89 10.97 -15.59
CA PRO A 176 -15.43 11.25 -16.91
C PRO A 176 -14.64 10.50 -17.99
N ALA A 177 -15.34 9.86 -18.93
CA ALA A 177 -14.75 9.14 -20.04
C ALA A 177 -13.81 10.02 -20.88
N SER A 178 -14.08 11.33 -20.97
CA SER A 178 -13.26 12.32 -21.66
C SER A 178 -11.88 12.56 -21.05
N GLN A 179 -11.67 12.16 -19.79
CA GLN A 179 -10.40 12.30 -19.09
C GLN A 179 -9.52 11.04 -19.18
N LEU A 180 -10.06 9.95 -19.75
CA LEU A 180 -9.37 8.68 -19.91
C LEU A 180 -8.79 8.57 -21.31
N GLN A 181 -7.59 8.03 -21.40
CA GLN A 181 -6.90 7.80 -22.68
C GLN A 181 -6.45 6.34 -22.77
N GLY A 182 -6.32 5.79 -23.98
CA GLY A 182 -5.83 4.44 -24.20
C GLY A 182 -4.33 4.33 -23.91
N ALA A 183 -3.93 3.28 -23.19
CA ALA A 183 -2.51 2.95 -23.01
C ALA A 183 -1.96 2.24 -24.27
N PRO A 184 -0.73 2.55 -24.75
CA PRO A 184 -0.12 1.87 -25.89
C PRO A 184 0.04 0.36 -25.63
N ALA A 185 -0.18 -0.46 -26.67
CA ALA A 185 -0.28 -1.93 -26.60
C ALA A 185 1.04 -2.68 -26.32
N GLU A 186 2.12 -1.98 -25.99
CA GLU A 186 3.46 -2.56 -25.84
C GLU A 186 3.83 -2.77 -24.36
N ALA A 187 3.10 -3.72 -23.77
CA ALA A 187 3.52 -4.60 -22.69
C ALA A 187 2.30 -5.48 -22.45
N ALA A 188 2.39 -6.76 -22.81
CA ALA A 188 1.40 -7.74 -22.42
C ALA A 188 1.36 -7.77 -20.88
N ILE A 189 0.44 -6.99 -20.30
CA ILE A 189 -0.01 -7.20 -18.94
C ILE A 189 -0.69 -8.55 -18.99
N GLU A 190 -0.15 -9.52 -18.24
CA GLU A 190 -0.78 -10.81 -18.03
C GLU A 190 -2.27 -10.57 -17.81
N ARG A 191 -3.10 -11.16 -18.68
CA ARG A 191 -4.55 -11.00 -18.66
C ARG A 191 -5.01 -11.25 -17.22
N PRO A 192 -5.49 -10.25 -16.47
CA PRO A 192 -6.11 -10.54 -15.21
C PRO A 192 -7.37 -11.31 -15.57
N ARG A 193 -7.41 -12.60 -15.24
CA ARG A 193 -8.63 -13.39 -15.31
C ARG A 193 -9.68 -12.58 -14.57
N VAL A 194 -10.70 -12.17 -15.30
CA VAL A 194 -11.85 -11.46 -14.77
C VAL A 194 -12.37 -12.29 -13.62
N ARG A 195 -12.12 -11.85 -12.38
CA ARG A 195 -12.84 -12.37 -11.23
C ARG A 195 -14.25 -11.82 -11.38
N VAL A 196 -15.12 -12.69 -11.91
CA VAL A 196 -16.55 -12.64 -11.64
C VAL A 196 -16.70 -12.47 -10.12
N PRO A 197 -17.61 -11.62 -9.62
CA PRO A 197 -17.71 -11.41 -8.18
C PRO A 197 -18.09 -12.74 -7.53
N GLU A 198 -17.13 -13.38 -6.88
CA GLU A 198 -17.39 -14.63 -6.14
C GLU A 198 -18.07 -14.26 -4.83
N VAL A 199 -19.30 -14.78 -4.73
CA VAL A 199 -20.06 -15.00 -3.51
C VAL A 199 -19.11 -15.29 -2.36
N HIS A 200 -19.16 -14.50 -1.29
CA HIS A 200 -18.42 -14.77 -0.06
C HIS A 200 -18.77 -16.20 0.42
N PRO A 201 -17.84 -17.18 0.34
CA PRO A 201 -17.99 -18.39 1.11
C PRO A 201 -17.83 -18.04 2.58
N ASP A 202 -18.41 -18.85 3.46
CA ASP A 202 -18.42 -18.61 4.91
C ASP A 202 -17.02 -18.28 5.46
N PRO A 203 -16.91 -17.34 6.43
CA PRO A 203 -15.63 -16.96 6.99
C PRO A 203 -15.00 -18.16 7.73
N ILE A 204 -13.91 -18.69 7.17
CA ILE A 204 -13.09 -19.69 7.85
C ILE A 204 -12.22 -18.99 8.89
N GLU A 205 -12.13 -19.62 10.06
CA GLU A 205 -11.29 -19.13 11.14
C GLU A 205 -9.82 -19.05 10.71
N PRO A 206 -9.10 -17.97 11.07
CA PRO A 206 -7.66 -17.87 10.82
C PRO A 206 -6.88 -19.00 11.51
N CYS A 207 -5.87 -19.53 10.83
CA CYS A 207 -4.96 -20.52 11.38
C CYS A 207 -3.90 -19.85 12.27
N ASP A 208 -4.07 -19.92 13.59
CA ASP A 208 -3.10 -19.38 14.56
C ASP A 208 -2.01 -20.40 14.93
N LEU A 209 -0.77 -20.08 14.59
CA LEU A 209 0.44 -20.88 14.82
C LEU A 209 1.36 -20.24 15.86
N ARG A 210 0.93 -19.16 16.54
CA ARG A 210 1.79 -18.48 17.53
C ARG A 210 2.04 -19.38 18.72
N GLY A 211 3.32 -19.49 19.10
CA GLY A 211 3.74 -20.29 20.26
C GLY A 211 3.99 -21.77 19.95
N GLU A 212 3.63 -22.23 18.76
CA GLU A 212 3.88 -23.60 18.30
C GLU A 212 5.35 -23.80 17.93
N ARG A 213 5.85 -25.04 18.03
CA ARG A 213 7.13 -25.42 17.42
C ARG A 213 6.96 -25.57 15.91
N VAL A 214 8.06 -25.45 15.16
CA VAL A 214 8.03 -25.49 13.68
C VAL A 214 7.32 -26.73 13.14
N LEU A 215 7.66 -27.93 13.64
CA LEU A 215 7.04 -29.18 13.18
C LEU A 215 5.54 -29.24 13.50
N GLU A 216 5.15 -28.86 14.73
CA GLU A 216 3.74 -28.81 15.16
C GLU A 216 2.94 -27.78 14.33
N ALA A 217 3.58 -26.67 13.96
CA ALA A 217 2.98 -25.63 13.14
C ALA A 217 2.76 -26.07 11.68
N GLU A 218 3.66 -26.89 11.12
CA GLU A 218 3.49 -27.47 9.79
C GLU A 218 2.31 -28.46 9.75
N ASP A 219 2.21 -29.37 10.72
CA ASP A 219 1.10 -30.32 10.84
C ASP A 219 -0.25 -29.60 10.99
N LYS A 220 -0.28 -28.54 11.82
CA LYS A 220 -1.49 -27.73 12.05
C LYS A 220 -1.89 -26.92 10.82
N LEU A 221 -0.91 -26.41 10.07
CA LEU A 221 -1.13 -25.69 8.82
C LEU A 221 -1.71 -26.62 7.74
N GLU A 222 -1.21 -27.84 7.62
CA GLU A 222 -1.72 -28.84 6.69
C GLU A 222 -3.22 -29.12 6.95
N GLN A 223 -3.57 -29.42 8.19
CA GLN A 223 -4.96 -29.67 8.59
C GLN A 223 -5.87 -28.46 8.30
N ALA A 224 -5.37 -27.24 8.55
CA ALA A 224 -6.13 -26.01 8.28
C ALA A 224 -6.37 -25.80 6.78
N LEU A 225 -5.39 -26.12 5.92
CA LEU A 225 -5.54 -26.04 4.47
C LEU A 225 -6.55 -27.07 3.94
N GLU A 226 -6.53 -28.29 4.46
CA GLU A 226 -7.51 -29.33 4.10
C GLU A 226 -8.93 -28.93 4.49
N GLN A 227 -9.12 -28.42 5.71
CA GLN A 227 -10.41 -27.90 6.16
C GLN A 227 -10.89 -26.74 5.30
N ALA A 228 -9.97 -25.82 4.94
CA ALA A 228 -10.30 -24.68 4.13
C ALA A 228 -10.69 -25.05 2.69
N LEU A 229 -10.02 -26.04 2.11
CA LEU A 229 -10.41 -26.62 0.82
C LEU A 229 -11.76 -27.35 0.89
N ALA A 230 -12.00 -28.13 1.94
CA ALA A 230 -13.26 -28.84 2.15
C ALA A 230 -14.45 -27.87 2.27
N ALA A 231 -14.24 -26.75 2.94
CA ALA A 231 -15.20 -25.65 3.06
C ALA A 231 -15.25 -24.74 1.81
N ARG A 232 -14.51 -25.06 0.75
CA ARG A 232 -14.42 -24.28 -0.50
C ARG A 232 -14.07 -22.81 -0.25
N ALA A 233 -13.24 -22.55 0.76
CA ALA A 233 -12.74 -21.21 0.95
C ALA A 233 -11.82 -20.79 -0.19
N TYR A 234 -11.89 -19.50 -0.46
CA TYR A 234 -11.01 -18.86 -1.42
C TYR A 234 -9.59 -18.66 -0.88
N GLN A 235 -9.48 -18.39 0.43
CA GLN A 235 -8.22 -18.07 1.09
C GLN A 235 -8.21 -18.49 2.56
N LEU A 236 -7.01 -18.68 3.11
CA LEU A 236 -6.75 -18.93 4.52
C LEU A 236 -5.74 -17.90 5.05
N ILE A 237 -6.04 -17.28 6.18
CA ILE A 237 -5.10 -16.40 6.90
C ILE A 237 -4.31 -17.25 7.89
N VAL A 238 -2.98 -17.20 7.79
CA VAL A 238 -2.05 -17.94 8.66
C VAL A 238 -1.28 -16.96 9.53
N ILE A 239 -1.48 -17.04 10.84
CA ILE A 239 -0.87 -16.15 11.84
C ILE A 239 0.34 -16.87 12.45
N HIS A 240 1.55 -16.46 12.08
CA HIS A 240 2.81 -17.02 12.60
C HIS A 240 3.54 -16.07 13.56
N GLY A 241 3.08 -14.83 13.68
CA GLY A 241 3.69 -13.78 14.51
C GLY A 241 4.98 -13.21 13.92
N PHE A 242 5.57 -12.23 14.62
CA PHE A 242 6.78 -11.52 14.19
C PHE A 242 8.06 -12.23 14.63
N GLY A 243 8.19 -12.51 15.94
CA GLY A 243 9.22 -13.36 16.56
C GLY A 243 10.63 -13.30 15.93
N THR A 244 11.28 -14.46 15.85
CA THR A 244 12.57 -14.66 15.16
C THR A 244 12.42 -14.92 13.66
N GLY A 245 11.19 -14.89 13.14
CA GLY A 245 10.86 -15.27 11.77
C GLY A 245 10.97 -16.77 11.45
N ALA A 246 11.26 -17.63 12.45
CA ALA A 246 11.38 -19.08 12.24
C ALA A 246 10.07 -19.70 11.70
N LEU A 247 8.95 -19.44 12.37
CA LEU A 247 7.62 -19.90 11.93
C LEU A 247 7.24 -19.29 10.58
N ARG A 248 7.52 -17.99 10.35
CA ARG A 248 7.28 -17.34 9.05
C ARG A 248 8.00 -18.06 7.91
N ARG A 249 9.27 -18.43 8.11
CA ARG A 249 10.04 -19.15 7.08
C ARG A 249 9.47 -20.54 6.82
N ALA A 250 9.24 -21.31 7.89
CA ALA A 250 8.68 -22.66 7.78
C ALA A 250 7.30 -22.66 7.08
N VAL A 251 6.40 -21.76 7.48
CA VAL A 251 5.08 -21.60 6.85
C VAL A 251 5.21 -21.30 5.36
N ARG A 252 6.08 -20.36 4.96
CA ARG A 252 6.26 -20.03 3.54
C ARG A 252 6.85 -21.18 2.74
N GLU A 253 7.84 -21.87 3.30
CA GLU A 253 8.47 -23.03 2.67
C GLU A 253 7.48 -24.19 2.51
N TYR A 254 6.59 -24.40 3.49
CA TYR A 254 5.50 -25.36 3.39
C TYR A 254 4.49 -24.94 2.30
N LEU A 255 4.00 -23.69 2.33
CA LEU A 255 3.01 -23.18 1.37
C LEU A 255 3.53 -23.22 -0.09
N GLU A 256 4.82 -22.99 -0.31
CA GLU A 256 5.45 -23.07 -1.64
C GLU A 256 5.45 -24.49 -2.21
N ARG A 257 5.57 -25.50 -1.35
CA ARG A 257 5.56 -26.93 -1.73
C ARG A 257 4.17 -27.55 -1.69
N SER A 258 3.20 -26.87 -1.09
CA SER A 258 1.86 -27.41 -0.85
C SER A 258 1.05 -27.51 -2.15
N PRO A 259 0.46 -28.68 -2.46
CA PRO A 259 -0.43 -28.83 -3.62
C PRO A 259 -1.74 -28.04 -3.44
N TYR A 260 -2.09 -27.67 -2.21
CA TYR A 260 -3.34 -27.01 -1.84
C TYR A 260 -3.38 -25.51 -2.22
N VAL A 261 -2.22 -24.89 -2.45
CA VAL A 261 -2.06 -23.44 -2.54
C VAL A 261 -1.71 -23.03 -3.98
N GLU A 262 -2.44 -22.03 -4.50
CA GLU A 262 -2.17 -21.42 -5.80
C GLU A 262 -1.04 -20.38 -5.70
N ARG A 263 -1.14 -19.52 -4.68
CA ARG A 263 -0.18 -18.46 -4.38
C ARG A 263 -0.33 -18.02 -2.92
N TYR A 264 0.68 -17.35 -2.37
CA TYR A 264 0.62 -16.74 -1.04
C TYR A 264 1.24 -15.34 -1.05
N GLU A 265 0.81 -14.49 -0.12
CA GLU A 265 1.37 -13.15 0.07
C GLU A 265 1.36 -12.72 1.54
N SER A 266 2.13 -11.69 1.89
CA SER A 266 2.02 -11.08 3.23
C SER A 266 0.63 -10.46 3.40
N ALA A 267 0.04 -10.58 4.59
CA ALA A 267 -1.25 -9.97 4.87
C ALA A 267 -1.19 -8.43 4.80
N GLN A 268 -2.34 -7.80 4.53
CA GLN A 268 -2.49 -6.35 4.63
C GLN A 268 -2.21 -5.89 6.08
N PRO A 269 -1.78 -4.64 6.31
CA PRO A 269 -1.59 -4.12 7.67
C PRO A 269 -2.82 -4.28 8.58
N THR A 270 -4.03 -4.22 8.01
CA THR A 270 -5.31 -4.40 8.71
C THR A 270 -5.60 -5.86 9.08
N GLU A 271 -4.87 -6.82 8.51
CA GLU A 271 -5.06 -8.27 8.66
C GLU A 271 -3.84 -8.95 9.33
N GLY A 272 -3.00 -8.17 10.01
CA GLY A 272 -1.83 -8.67 10.76
C GLY A 272 -0.47 -8.45 10.07
N GLY A 273 -0.44 -7.86 8.89
CA GLY A 273 0.79 -7.39 8.24
C GLY A 273 1.84 -8.48 8.07
N GLU A 274 3.10 -8.16 8.36
CA GLU A 274 4.21 -9.13 8.25
C GLU A 274 4.15 -10.29 9.25
N GLY A 275 3.30 -10.21 10.27
CA GLY A 275 3.07 -11.28 11.24
C GLY A 275 2.09 -12.36 10.74
N SER A 276 1.51 -12.16 9.55
CA SER A 276 0.55 -13.08 8.94
C SER A 276 0.81 -13.26 7.44
N THR A 277 0.45 -14.43 6.93
CA THR A 277 0.53 -14.78 5.51
C THR A 277 -0.85 -15.20 5.02
N VAL A 278 -1.28 -14.67 3.88
CA VAL A 278 -2.54 -15.05 3.22
C VAL A 278 -2.21 -16.11 2.16
N ALA A 279 -2.78 -17.30 2.32
CA ALA A 279 -2.68 -18.39 1.36
C ALA A 279 -3.95 -18.45 0.51
N TYR A 280 -3.81 -18.37 -0.82
CA TYR A 280 -4.91 -18.50 -1.77
C TYR A 280 -4.99 -19.95 -2.24
N LEU A 281 -6.15 -20.56 -2.07
CA LEU A 281 -6.34 -21.99 -2.27
C LEU A 281 -6.67 -22.30 -3.73
N ARG A 282 -6.21 -23.45 -4.21
CA ARG A 282 -6.58 -23.92 -5.56
C ARG A 282 -8.05 -24.33 -5.54
N SER A 283 -8.83 -23.77 -6.44
CA SER A 283 -10.19 -24.25 -6.72
C SER A 283 -10.09 -25.68 -7.27
N GLY A 284 -10.64 -26.65 -6.53
CA GLY A 284 -10.85 -28.03 -7.02
C GLY A 284 -11.96 -28.10 -8.06
#